data_AF-A0A969TC40-F1
#
_entry.id   AF-A0A969TC40-F1
#
_cell.length_a   1.000
_cell.length_b   1.000
_cell.length_c   1.000
_cell.angle_alpha   90.00
_cell.angle_beta   90.00
_cell.angle_gamma   90.00
#
_symmetry.space_group_name_H-M   'P 1'
#
loop_
_entity.id
_entity.type
_entity.pdbx_description
1 polymer ?
#
loop_
_entity_poly.entity_id
_entity_poly.type
_entity_poly.pdbx_seq_one_letter_code
_entity_poly.pdbx_strand_id
1 'polypeptide(L)'
;MSNLVPKFSPKAIIRSRSIGIVTGGLVVISGSAIALNWTFLRRVVTHPDNSITNTDWYKPLAKVKGKPSAIPVATSKSIPQDSLNKILAYAQANNSSALLVLHKGEMVLERYWRNFTPTSTSNSMSLSKTVVALLIGIAIEEGHIDSELDPVAKYIPEWSEDERKKITLQDLMYMQSGLRNEDNTYSLTSDLVQMYAGSNADAVAVNIPAIQSPGNAFDYNNANTQILGIVLERATGEKYVDYLSTRLWQPLKANDAAIWLDQPQGHPKTFCCLFATPQDWGKVGQLFINRGNVNNKQIVASAWLDKMTQPSSVESSYGYQIWLKAKTKAKTIDT
;
A
#
# COMPACT_ATOMS: atom_id res chain seq x y z
N MET A 1 -11.38 -3.82 -17.17
CA MET A 1 -10.78 -2.93 -16.15
C MET A 1 -11.45 -3.25 -14.82
N SER A 2 -10.88 -4.13 -13.99
CA SER A 2 -11.25 -4.24 -12.55
C SER A 2 -10.54 -5.36 -11.76
N ASN A 3 -9.99 -6.40 -12.40
CA ASN A 3 -9.65 -7.64 -11.66
C ASN A 3 -8.16 -7.86 -11.34
N LEU A 4 -7.38 -6.80 -11.11
CA LEU A 4 -5.97 -6.96 -10.71
C LEU A 4 -5.67 -6.52 -9.28
N VAL A 5 -6.69 -6.00 -8.58
CA VAL A 5 -6.60 -5.72 -7.14
C VAL A 5 -7.87 -6.32 -6.52
N PRO A 6 -7.76 -7.37 -5.69
CA PRO A 6 -8.90 -7.92 -4.99
C PRO A 6 -9.61 -6.80 -4.22
N LYS A 7 -10.87 -6.53 -4.56
CA LYS A 7 -11.70 -5.62 -3.77
C LYS A 7 -12.20 -6.40 -2.56
N PHE A 8 -11.65 -6.11 -1.38
CA PHE A 8 -12.20 -6.62 -0.14
C PHE A 8 -13.67 -6.15 0.02
N SER A 9 -14.61 -7.09 -0.07
CA SER A 9 -16.06 -6.83 0.03
C SER A 9 -16.74 -7.87 0.93
N PRO A 10 -16.58 -7.77 2.27
CA PRO A 10 -17.08 -8.76 3.21
C PRO A 10 -18.61 -8.77 3.39
N LYS A 11 -19.34 -7.75 2.90
CA LYS A 11 -20.82 -7.71 3.02
C LYS A 11 -21.55 -8.89 2.35
N ALA A 12 -20.91 -9.53 1.37
CA ALA A 12 -21.44 -10.73 0.73
C ALA A 12 -21.33 -12.00 1.61
N ILE A 13 -20.42 -12.01 2.59
CA ILE A 13 -20.23 -13.14 3.52
C ILE A 13 -21.51 -13.39 4.32
N ILE A 14 -22.17 -12.31 4.76
CA ILE A 14 -23.36 -12.37 5.63
C ILE A 14 -24.64 -12.68 4.83
N ARG A 15 -24.71 -12.30 3.54
CA ARG A 15 -25.88 -12.61 2.70
C ARG A 15 -25.97 -14.08 2.27
N SER A 16 -24.86 -14.81 2.28
CA SER A 16 -24.80 -16.21 1.82
C SER A 16 -25.14 -17.25 2.89
N ARG A 17 -25.22 -16.84 4.17
CA ARG A 17 -25.55 -17.73 5.29
C ARG A 17 -26.48 -16.99 6.23
N SER A 18 -27.65 -17.56 6.50
CA SER A 18 -28.63 -17.09 7.49
C SER A 18 -28.03 -17.13 8.90
N ILE A 19 -27.15 -16.18 9.22
CA ILE A 19 -26.61 -16.00 10.57
C ILE A 19 -27.48 -14.94 11.23
N GLY A 20 -28.45 -15.40 12.02
CA GLY A 20 -29.21 -14.52 12.91
C GLY A 20 -28.25 -13.92 13.94
N ILE A 21 -28.03 -12.61 13.88
CA ILE A 21 -27.30 -11.87 14.90
C ILE A 21 -28.29 -11.58 16.03
N VAL A 22 -28.15 -12.29 17.15
CA VAL A 22 -28.78 -11.89 18.41
C VAL A 22 -27.99 -10.70 18.95
N THR A 23 -28.60 -9.51 18.90
CA THR A 23 -28.10 -8.32 19.56
C THR A 23 -28.21 -8.50 21.08
N GLY A 24 -27.07 -8.72 21.73
CA GLY A 24 -26.93 -8.73 23.19
C GLY A 24 -26.83 -10.14 23.78
N GLY A 25 -25.67 -10.46 24.33
CA GLY A 25 -25.46 -11.63 25.20
C GLY A 25 -24.50 -12.66 24.62
N LEU A 26 -23.54 -13.07 25.46
CA LEU A 26 -22.62 -14.20 25.24
C LEU A 26 -23.31 -15.38 24.55
N VAL A 27 -22.77 -15.80 23.39
CA VAL A 27 -23.05 -17.13 22.84
C VAL A 27 -22.05 -18.10 23.48
N VAL A 28 -22.45 -18.71 24.59
CA VAL A 28 -21.74 -19.87 25.16
C VAL A 28 -22.18 -21.10 24.36
N ILE A 29 -21.42 -21.46 23.32
CA ILE A 29 -21.51 -22.80 22.75
C ILE A 29 -20.68 -23.71 23.66
N SER A 30 -21.35 -24.73 24.17
CA SER A 30 -20.81 -25.75 25.06
C SER A 30 -19.38 -26.16 24.69
N GLY A 31 -18.43 -25.95 25.62
CA GLY A 31 -17.17 -26.70 25.69
C GLY A 31 -15.97 -26.18 24.89
N SER A 32 -16.09 -25.07 24.17
CA SER A 32 -14.93 -24.43 23.54
C SER A 32 -15.08 -22.92 23.64
N ALA A 33 -14.24 -22.29 24.46
CA ALA A 33 -14.12 -20.84 24.49
C ALA A 33 -13.54 -20.38 23.14
N ILE A 34 -14.39 -20.19 22.14
CA ILE A 34 -14.02 -19.44 20.94
C ILE A 34 -13.84 -18.01 21.43
N ALA A 35 -12.59 -17.57 21.59
CA ALA A 35 -12.29 -16.16 21.71
C ALA A 35 -12.78 -15.48 20.44
N LEU A 36 -14.02 -14.99 20.46
CA LEU A 36 -14.57 -14.22 19.35
C LEU A 36 -13.72 -12.96 19.24
N ASN A 37 -12.92 -12.87 18.18
CA ASN A 37 -12.20 -11.65 17.85
C ASN A 37 -13.23 -10.61 17.40
N TRP A 38 -13.79 -9.88 18.37
CA TRP A 38 -14.83 -8.88 18.14
C TRP A 38 -14.36 -7.78 17.20
N THR A 39 -13.07 -7.43 17.22
CA THR A 39 -12.48 -6.47 16.29
C THR A 39 -12.56 -6.98 14.86
N PHE A 40 -12.18 -8.24 14.63
CA PHE A 40 -12.29 -8.90 13.33
C PHE A 40 -13.74 -8.94 12.83
N LEU A 41 -14.66 -9.47 13.66
CA LEU A 41 -16.08 -9.57 13.29
C LEU A 41 -16.69 -8.20 12.99
N ARG A 42 -16.44 -7.20 13.85
CA ARG A 42 -16.88 -5.82 13.62
C ARG A 42 -16.37 -5.32 12.29
N ARG A 43 -15.07 -5.48 11.98
CA ARG A 43 -14.48 -5.00 10.72
C ARG A 43 -15.09 -5.70 9.51
N VAL A 44 -15.25 -7.01 9.55
CA VAL A 44 -15.90 -7.77 8.47
C VAL A 44 -17.35 -7.28 8.24
N VAL A 45 -18.14 -7.14 9.30
CA VAL A 45 -19.56 -6.78 9.20
C VAL A 45 -19.77 -5.32 8.78
N THR A 46 -18.95 -4.41 9.30
CA THR A 46 -19.14 -2.96 9.14
C THR A 46 -18.30 -2.34 8.03
N HIS A 47 -17.60 -3.15 7.22
CA HIS A 47 -16.70 -2.63 6.20
C HIS A 47 -17.44 -1.67 5.25
N PRO A 48 -16.91 -0.45 5.02
CA PRO A 48 -17.55 0.55 4.19
C PRO A 48 -17.52 0.17 2.70
N ASP A 49 -18.57 0.54 1.97
CA ASP A 49 -18.61 0.34 0.51
C ASP A 49 -17.60 1.26 -0.21
N ASN A 50 -17.42 2.48 0.31
CA ASN A 50 -16.43 3.45 -0.14
C ASN A 50 -15.22 3.48 0.80
N SER A 51 -14.47 2.37 0.83
CA SER A 51 -13.33 2.18 1.73
C SER A 51 -12.16 3.15 1.53
N ILE A 52 -12.04 3.76 0.35
CA ILE A 52 -10.98 4.74 0.07
C ILE A 52 -11.21 6.06 0.83
N THR A 53 -12.46 6.52 0.89
CA THR A 53 -12.81 7.85 1.43
C THR A 53 -13.44 7.82 2.82
N ASN A 54 -13.86 6.64 3.30
CA ASN A 54 -14.45 6.49 4.64
C ASN A 54 -13.35 6.24 5.68
N THR A 55 -12.57 7.27 5.98
CA THR A 55 -11.35 7.17 6.80
C THR A 55 -11.63 6.91 8.28
N ASP A 56 -12.78 7.33 8.81
CA ASP A 56 -13.13 7.18 10.23
C ASP A 56 -13.29 5.73 10.68
N TRP A 57 -13.68 4.84 9.76
CA TRP A 57 -13.80 3.41 10.04
C TRP A 57 -12.45 2.77 10.41
N TYR A 58 -11.35 3.31 9.90
CA TYR A 58 -10.00 2.79 10.11
C TYR A 58 -9.46 3.21 11.47
N LYS A 59 -9.56 2.29 12.43
CA LYS A 59 -8.95 2.45 13.75
C LYS A 59 -8.31 1.13 14.20
N PRO A 60 -7.20 1.20 14.98
CA PRO A 60 -6.47 2.41 15.37
C PRO A 60 -5.50 2.90 14.29
N LEU A 61 -5.17 4.19 14.32
CA LEU A 61 -4.22 4.82 13.40
C LEU A 61 -2.95 5.23 14.17
N ALA A 62 -1.79 4.95 13.61
CA ALA A 62 -0.52 5.52 14.07
C ALA A 62 -0.15 6.74 13.22
N LYS A 63 0.29 7.82 13.88
CA LYS A 63 0.64 9.08 13.23
C LYS A 63 2.04 8.97 12.60
N VAL A 64 2.13 9.23 11.30
CA VAL A 64 3.38 9.45 10.58
C VAL A 64 3.62 10.96 10.54
N LYS A 65 4.66 11.45 11.21
CA LYS A 65 4.89 12.90 11.32
C LYS A 65 5.41 13.45 9.98
N GLY A 66 4.86 14.56 9.54
CA GLY A 66 5.31 15.32 8.39
C GLY A 66 6.16 16.53 8.76
N LYS A 67 6.65 17.23 7.75
CA LYS A 67 7.30 18.56 7.87
C LYS A 67 6.89 19.40 6.66
N PRO A 68 5.63 19.86 6.61
CA PRO A 68 5.00 20.29 5.38
C PRO A 68 5.69 21.49 4.74
N SER A 69 5.80 21.44 3.42
CA SER A 69 6.03 22.59 2.54
C SER A 69 4.98 22.57 1.45
N ALA A 70 4.52 23.76 1.04
CA ALA A 70 3.60 23.90 -0.07
C ALA A 70 4.29 23.49 -1.38
N ILE A 71 3.52 22.91 -2.30
CA ILE A 71 3.93 22.75 -3.70
C ILE A 71 3.78 24.13 -4.36
N PRO A 72 4.79 24.65 -5.07
CA PRO A 72 4.66 25.91 -5.80
C PRO A 72 3.51 25.85 -6.80
N VAL A 73 2.75 26.94 -6.94
CA VAL A 73 1.67 27.05 -7.95
C VAL A 73 2.22 27.75 -9.18
N ALA A 74 1.99 27.17 -10.36
CA ALA A 74 2.49 27.72 -11.61
C ALA A 74 1.86 29.10 -11.89
N THR A 75 2.71 30.08 -12.17
CA THR A 75 2.28 31.45 -12.53
C THR A 75 2.10 31.63 -14.04
N SER A 76 2.66 30.72 -14.84
CA SER A 76 2.57 30.73 -16.30
C SER A 76 1.84 29.50 -16.83
N LYS A 77 1.16 29.66 -17.97
CA LYS A 77 0.46 28.55 -18.65
C LYS A 77 1.48 27.66 -19.36
N SER A 78 1.90 26.58 -18.69
CA SER A 78 2.86 25.61 -19.24
C SER A 78 2.23 24.40 -19.94
N ILE A 79 0.91 24.23 -19.79
CA ILE A 79 0.11 23.17 -20.42
C ILE A 79 -1.11 23.81 -21.11
N PRO A 80 -1.49 23.37 -22.34
CA PRO A 80 -2.67 23.88 -23.01
C PRO A 80 -3.95 23.70 -22.18
N GLN A 81 -4.79 24.73 -22.11
CA GLN A 81 -6.00 24.71 -21.29
C GLN A 81 -6.97 23.60 -21.72
N ASP A 82 -7.08 23.32 -23.02
CA ASP A 82 -7.94 22.25 -23.53
C ASP A 82 -7.50 20.86 -23.04
N SER A 83 -6.19 20.62 -22.88
CA SER A 83 -5.69 19.37 -22.29
C SER A 83 -6.08 19.26 -20.81
N LEU A 84 -5.99 20.37 -20.06
CA LEU A 84 -6.44 20.42 -18.67
C LEU A 84 -7.96 20.18 -18.55
N ASN A 85 -8.75 20.77 -19.46
CA ASN A 85 -10.20 20.57 -19.49
C ASN A 85 -10.57 19.10 -19.81
N LYS A 86 -9.84 18.45 -20.74
CA LYS A 86 -10.04 17.03 -21.07
C LYS A 86 -9.79 16.11 -19.88
N ILE A 87 -8.68 16.29 -19.15
CA ILE A 87 -8.39 15.45 -17.97
C ILE A 87 -9.37 15.71 -16.82
N LEU A 88 -9.83 16.96 -16.67
CA LEU A 88 -10.89 17.29 -15.71
C LEU A 88 -12.20 16.57 -16.01
N ALA A 89 -12.66 16.64 -17.25
CA ALA A 89 -13.88 15.96 -17.68
C ALA A 89 -13.76 14.44 -17.48
N TYR A 90 -12.60 13.86 -17.82
CA TYR A 90 -12.31 12.45 -17.58
C TYR A 90 -12.38 12.10 -16.09
N ALA A 91 -11.72 12.85 -15.22
CA ALA A 91 -11.69 12.60 -13.78
C ALA A 91 -13.09 12.69 -13.15
N GLN A 92 -13.88 13.68 -13.55
CA GLN A 92 -15.26 13.85 -13.12
C GLN A 92 -16.14 12.69 -13.57
N ALA A 93 -16.06 12.29 -14.84
CA ALA A 93 -16.81 11.16 -15.39
C ALA A 93 -16.46 9.82 -14.72
N ASN A 94 -15.27 9.70 -14.14
CA ASN A 94 -14.80 8.51 -13.41
C ASN A 94 -14.93 8.65 -11.87
N ASN A 95 -15.79 9.56 -11.39
CA ASN A 95 -16.14 9.69 -9.97
C ASN A 95 -14.94 9.99 -9.03
N SER A 96 -13.94 10.70 -9.54
CA SER A 96 -12.74 11.08 -8.78
C SER A 96 -13.09 11.99 -7.58
N SER A 97 -12.36 11.87 -6.48
CA SER A 97 -12.47 12.78 -5.32
C SER A 97 -11.47 13.93 -5.39
N ALA A 98 -10.29 13.71 -5.99
CA ALA A 98 -9.26 14.72 -6.18
C ALA A 98 -8.52 14.47 -7.49
N LEU A 99 -8.11 15.54 -8.16
CA LEU A 99 -7.21 15.52 -9.32
C LEU A 99 -6.19 16.64 -9.17
N LEU A 100 -4.92 16.27 -9.19
CA LEU A 100 -3.80 17.20 -9.21
C LEU A 100 -2.96 16.93 -10.45
N VAL A 101 -2.46 17.98 -11.09
CA VAL A 101 -1.46 17.90 -12.16
C VAL A 101 -0.31 18.81 -11.79
N LEU A 102 0.86 18.20 -11.65
CA LEU A 102 2.12 18.90 -11.47
C LEU A 102 2.90 18.87 -12.79
N HIS A 103 3.51 19.97 -13.16
CA HIS A 103 4.38 20.07 -14.32
C HIS A 103 5.62 20.90 -13.95
N LYS A 104 6.81 20.35 -14.19
CA LYS A 104 8.10 20.96 -13.82
C LYS A 104 8.18 21.36 -12.33
N GLY A 105 7.59 20.55 -11.44
CA GLY A 105 7.59 20.78 -10.00
C GLY A 105 6.54 21.78 -9.50
N GLU A 106 5.71 22.34 -10.39
CA GLU A 106 4.67 23.31 -10.03
C GLU A 106 3.27 22.73 -10.25
N MET A 107 2.34 23.08 -9.36
CA MET A 107 0.92 22.77 -9.50
C MET A 107 0.32 23.59 -10.65
N VAL A 108 -0.14 22.91 -11.70
CA VAL A 108 -0.84 23.54 -12.84
C VAL A 108 -2.35 23.30 -12.82
N LEU A 109 -2.80 22.28 -12.09
CA LEU A 109 -4.21 21.99 -11.87
C LEU A 109 -4.41 21.33 -10.51
N GLU A 110 -5.42 21.78 -9.78
CA GLU A 110 -5.89 21.16 -8.55
C GLU A 110 -7.42 21.27 -8.49
N ARG A 111 -8.11 20.13 -8.39
CA ARG A 111 -9.56 20.06 -8.25
C ARG A 111 -9.98 18.97 -7.30
N TYR A 112 -11.08 19.23 -6.60
CA TYR A 112 -11.67 18.35 -5.62
C TYR A 112 -13.18 18.21 -5.87
N TRP A 113 -13.72 17.04 -5.56
CA TRP A 113 -15.14 16.72 -5.65
C TRP A 113 -15.57 15.97 -4.40
N ARG A 114 -16.87 15.72 -4.23
CA ARG A 114 -17.41 14.81 -3.20
C ARG A 114 -16.97 15.18 -1.77
N ASN A 115 -16.95 16.49 -1.48
CA ASN A 115 -16.54 17.10 -0.22
C ASN A 115 -15.06 16.89 0.16
N PHE A 116 -14.21 16.41 -0.77
CA PHE A 116 -12.77 16.48 -0.56
C PHE A 116 -12.28 17.92 -0.59
N THR A 117 -11.23 18.14 0.18
CA THR A 117 -10.51 19.41 0.33
C THR A 117 -9.01 19.14 0.24
N PRO A 118 -8.15 20.17 0.13
CA PRO A 118 -6.70 19.99 0.16
C PRO A 118 -6.17 19.26 1.41
N THR A 119 -6.89 19.34 2.52
CA THR A 119 -6.52 18.70 3.80
C THR A 119 -7.16 17.33 3.99
N SER A 120 -8.00 16.88 3.05
CA SER A 120 -8.63 15.56 3.12
C SER A 120 -7.59 14.46 2.86
N THR A 121 -7.59 13.42 3.68
CA THR A 121 -6.79 12.21 3.46
C THR A 121 -7.65 11.08 2.93
N SER A 122 -7.08 10.16 2.17
CA SER A 122 -7.73 8.91 1.77
C SER A 122 -6.86 7.70 2.09
N ASN A 123 -7.48 6.53 2.24
CA ASN A 123 -6.74 5.28 2.28
C ASN A 123 -6.04 5.07 0.93
N SER A 124 -4.71 4.95 0.94
CA SER A 124 -3.89 4.78 -0.25
C SER A 124 -4.16 3.50 -1.02
N MET A 125 -4.74 2.50 -0.36
CA MET A 125 -4.72 1.13 -0.85
C MET A 125 -3.28 0.77 -1.28
N SER A 126 -3.11 0.06 -2.39
CA SER A 126 -1.80 -0.41 -2.81
C SER A 126 -0.75 0.67 -3.15
N LEU A 127 -1.05 1.97 -3.16
CA LEU A 127 0.02 2.98 -3.30
C LEU A 127 1.03 2.90 -2.14
N SER A 128 0.60 2.40 -0.97
CA SER A 128 1.48 2.13 0.17
C SER A 128 2.63 1.18 -0.16
N LYS A 129 2.44 0.26 -1.12
CA LYS A 129 3.48 -0.72 -1.51
C LYS A 129 4.73 -0.05 -2.08
N THR A 130 4.54 0.97 -2.92
CA THR A 130 5.64 1.76 -3.48
C THR A 130 6.41 2.48 -2.39
N VAL A 131 5.72 2.98 -1.35
CA VAL A 131 6.36 3.60 -0.17
C VAL A 131 7.24 2.58 0.57
N VAL A 132 6.77 1.34 0.77
CA VAL A 132 7.56 0.28 1.39
C VAL A 132 8.83 0.00 0.59
N ALA A 133 8.75 -0.12 -0.74
CA ALA A 133 9.94 -0.33 -1.58
C ALA A 133 10.93 0.85 -1.57
N LEU A 134 10.45 2.09 -1.45
CA LEU A 134 11.34 3.24 -1.23
C LEU A 134 12.10 3.12 0.10
N LEU A 135 11.42 2.70 1.17
CA LEU A 135 12.04 2.53 2.49
C LEU A 135 13.06 1.39 2.52
N ILE A 136 12.81 0.28 1.82
CA ILE A 136 13.79 -0.80 1.64
C ILE A 136 15.05 -0.27 0.96
N GLY A 137 14.91 0.54 -0.10
CA GLY A 137 16.06 1.16 -0.75
C GLY A 137 16.86 2.07 0.16
N ILE A 138 16.19 2.85 1.00
CA ILE A 138 16.85 3.67 2.03
C ILE A 138 17.58 2.77 3.03
N ALA A 139 16.95 1.69 3.51
CA ALA A 139 17.58 0.76 4.45
C ALA A 139 18.80 0.04 3.85
N ILE A 140 18.81 -0.21 2.55
CA ILE A 140 19.99 -0.73 1.83
C ILE A 140 21.11 0.33 1.82
N GLU A 141 20.79 1.56 1.46
CA GLU A 141 21.77 2.66 1.44
C GLU A 141 22.35 2.95 2.85
N GLU A 142 21.53 2.82 3.90
CA GLU A 142 21.94 2.99 5.30
C GLU A 142 22.72 1.77 5.85
N GLY A 143 22.82 0.68 5.08
CA GLY A 143 23.55 -0.53 5.46
C GLY A 143 22.81 -1.45 6.45
N HIS A 144 21.50 -1.26 6.64
CA HIS A 144 20.65 -2.15 7.43
C HIS A 144 20.27 -3.43 6.67
N ILE A 145 20.26 -3.36 5.33
CA ILE A 145 20.01 -4.47 4.43
C ILE A 145 21.18 -4.52 3.44
N ASP A 146 21.82 -5.68 3.25
CA ASP A 146 23.03 -5.73 2.41
C ASP A 146 22.69 -5.55 0.92
N SER A 147 21.60 -6.18 0.48
CA SER A 147 21.19 -6.19 -0.93
C SER A 147 19.71 -6.57 -1.09
N GLU A 148 19.10 -6.16 -2.21
CA GLU A 148 17.79 -6.71 -2.61
C GLU A 148 17.82 -8.21 -2.91
N LEU A 149 19.02 -8.78 -3.11
CA LEU A 149 19.21 -10.21 -3.35
C LEU A 149 19.33 -11.02 -2.05
N ASP A 150 19.29 -10.35 -0.89
CA ASP A 150 19.32 -11.04 0.39
C ASP A 150 18.16 -12.04 0.49
N PRO A 151 18.42 -13.26 0.99
CA PRO A 151 17.34 -14.18 1.32
C PRO A 151 16.51 -13.57 2.46
N VAL A 152 15.18 -13.59 2.31
CA VAL A 152 14.26 -13.05 3.32
C VAL A 152 14.47 -13.72 4.67
N ALA A 153 14.87 -15.00 4.67
CA ALA A 153 15.15 -15.78 5.87
C ALA A 153 16.29 -15.19 6.74
N LYS A 154 17.14 -14.31 6.20
CA LYS A 154 18.13 -13.54 6.98
C LYS A 154 17.45 -12.64 8.02
N TYR A 155 16.26 -12.13 7.71
CA TYR A 155 15.49 -11.21 8.55
C TYR A 155 14.26 -11.90 9.17
N ILE A 156 13.80 -12.99 8.56
CA ILE A 156 12.67 -13.82 9.01
C ILE A 156 13.16 -15.25 9.26
N PRO A 157 13.82 -15.51 10.40
CA PRO A 157 14.37 -16.83 10.70
C PRO A 157 13.29 -17.93 10.73
N GLU A 158 12.02 -17.59 10.88
CA GLU A 158 10.88 -18.51 10.76
C GLU A 158 10.82 -19.24 9.39
N TRP A 159 11.50 -18.72 8.37
CA TRP A 159 11.54 -19.29 7.03
C TRP A 159 12.80 -20.12 6.74
N SER A 160 13.73 -20.24 7.69
CA SER A 160 15.03 -20.91 7.50
C SER A 160 14.92 -22.41 7.21
N GLU A 161 13.87 -23.06 7.69
CA GLU A 161 13.71 -24.51 7.66
C GLU A 161 12.81 -25.05 6.53
N ASP A 162 12.31 -24.18 5.64
CA ASP A 162 11.46 -24.62 4.51
C ASP A 162 11.77 -23.90 3.18
N GLU A 163 10.96 -24.16 2.15
CA GLU A 163 11.15 -23.63 0.79
C GLU A 163 11.18 -22.10 0.73
N ARG A 164 10.60 -21.40 1.70
CA ARG A 164 10.61 -19.95 1.80
C ARG A 164 12.01 -19.37 2.02
N LYS A 165 12.98 -20.17 2.49
CA LYS A 165 14.39 -19.75 2.60
C LYS A 165 15.03 -19.31 1.28
N LYS A 166 14.46 -19.73 0.15
CA LYS A 166 14.92 -19.38 -1.21
C LYS A 166 14.40 -18.03 -1.68
N ILE A 167 13.39 -17.46 -1.04
CA ILE A 167 12.76 -16.21 -1.45
C ILE A 167 13.70 -15.05 -1.12
N THR A 168 13.99 -14.20 -2.10
CA THR A 168 14.77 -12.96 -1.91
C THR A 168 13.87 -11.75 -1.72
N LEU A 169 14.43 -10.62 -1.23
CA LEU A 169 13.69 -9.36 -1.18
C LEU A 169 13.23 -8.90 -2.57
N GLN A 170 14.06 -9.14 -3.61
CA GLN A 170 13.72 -8.90 -5.00
C GLN A 170 12.46 -9.68 -5.43
N ASP A 171 12.33 -10.94 -5.03
CA ASP A 171 11.16 -11.74 -5.38
C ASP A 171 9.88 -11.21 -4.75
N LEU A 172 9.94 -10.76 -3.50
CA LEU A 172 8.82 -10.08 -2.85
C LEU A 172 8.47 -8.78 -3.59
N MET A 173 9.48 -7.97 -3.93
CA MET A 173 9.30 -6.68 -4.58
C MET A 173 8.71 -6.80 -5.99
N TYR A 174 9.07 -7.83 -6.76
CA TYR A 174 8.50 -8.13 -8.07
C TYR A 174 7.16 -8.87 -8.03
N MET A 175 6.65 -9.22 -6.84
CA MET A 175 5.45 -10.05 -6.69
C MET A 175 5.59 -11.44 -7.32
N GLN A 176 6.75 -12.08 -7.14
CA GLN A 176 7.07 -13.38 -7.74
C GLN A 176 7.60 -14.38 -6.70
N SER A 177 7.17 -14.25 -5.45
CA SER A 177 7.68 -15.02 -4.31
C SER A 177 7.28 -16.50 -4.30
N GLY A 178 6.22 -16.87 -5.04
CA GLY A 178 5.65 -18.22 -4.98
C GLY A 178 4.87 -18.52 -3.69
N LEU A 179 4.66 -17.51 -2.83
CA LEU A 179 3.76 -17.62 -1.67
C LEU A 179 2.32 -17.82 -2.15
N ARG A 180 1.56 -18.63 -1.41
CA ARG A 180 0.12 -18.78 -1.65
C ARG A 180 -0.55 -17.41 -1.65
N ASN A 181 -1.32 -17.12 -2.68
CA ASN A 181 -2.15 -15.93 -2.74
C ASN A 181 -3.63 -16.33 -2.68
N GLU A 182 -4.33 -15.87 -1.65
CA GLU A 182 -5.76 -16.09 -1.52
C GLU A 182 -6.53 -14.80 -1.78
N ASP A 183 -7.10 -14.70 -2.97
CA ASP A 183 -7.95 -13.57 -3.37
C ASP A 183 -9.41 -13.74 -2.94
N ASN A 184 -9.75 -14.84 -2.24
CA ASN A 184 -11.12 -15.11 -1.81
C ASN A 184 -11.53 -14.22 -0.63
N THR A 185 -12.07 -13.05 -0.94
CA THR A 185 -12.57 -12.09 0.05
C THR A 185 -13.88 -12.53 0.73
N TYR A 186 -14.43 -13.70 0.40
CA TYR A 186 -15.68 -14.23 0.95
C TYR A 186 -15.46 -15.30 2.04
N SER A 187 -14.23 -15.76 2.23
CA SER A 187 -13.91 -16.70 3.31
C SER A 187 -13.39 -15.96 4.54
N LEU A 188 -13.96 -16.22 5.72
CA LEU A 188 -13.42 -15.71 6.97
C LEU A 188 -12.05 -16.30 7.30
N THR A 189 -11.71 -17.47 6.77
CA THR A 189 -10.40 -18.11 6.97
C THR A 189 -9.37 -17.67 5.93
N SER A 190 -9.72 -16.78 5.00
CA SER A 190 -8.80 -16.35 3.97
C SER A 190 -7.64 -15.55 4.56
N ASP A 191 -6.42 -15.81 4.09
CA ASP A 191 -5.22 -15.08 4.51
C ASP A 191 -5.39 -13.57 4.32
N LEU A 192 -5.93 -13.14 3.17
CA LEU A 192 -6.19 -11.73 2.88
C LEU A 192 -7.19 -11.12 3.86
N VAL A 193 -8.28 -11.85 4.16
CA VAL A 193 -9.31 -11.39 5.09
C VAL A 193 -8.75 -11.27 6.51
N GLN A 194 -7.92 -12.24 6.92
CA GLN A 194 -7.24 -12.23 8.21
C GLN A 194 -6.20 -11.10 8.31
N MET A 195 -5.38 -10.90 7.28
CA MET A 195 -4.43 -9.77 7.23
C MET A 195 -5.14 -8.41 7.25
N TYR A 196 -6.25 -8.26 6.53
CA TYR A 196 -6.94 -6.98 6.42
C TYR A 196 -7.81 -6.68 7.65
N ALA A 197 -8.69 -7.58 8.06
CA ALA A 197 -9.63 -7.34 9.15
C ALA A 197 -9.12 -7.82 10.52
N GLY A 198 -8.18 -8.76 10.55
CA GLY A 198 -7.65 -9.34 11.80
C GLY A 198 -6.73 -8.40 12.58
N SER A 199 -6.27 -8.91 13.71
CA SER A 199 -5.47 -8.20 14.72
C SER A 199 -4.02 -8.67 14.83
N ASN A 200 -3.56 -9.50 13.89
CA ASN A 200 -2.18 -9.96 13.82
C ASN A 200 -1.77 -10.19 12.36
N ALA A 201 -1.65 -9.10 11.60
CA ALA A 201 -1.39 -9.17 10.17
C ALA A 201 -0.03 -9.79 9.85
N ASP A 202 0.97 -9.52 10.70
CA ASP A 202 2.34 -10.01 10.52
C ASP A 202 2.43 -11.51 10.70
N ALA A 203 1.83 -12.06 11.77
CA ALA A 203 1.84 -13.50 11.98
C ALA A 203 1.12 -14.24 10.86
N VAL A 204 0.02 -13.69 10.31
CA VAL A 204 -0.63 -14.29 9.13
C VAL A 204 0.34 -14.29 7.95
N ALA A 205 0.92 -13.14 7.60
CA ALA A 205 1.81 -13.02 6.46
C ALA A 205 3.04 -13.94 6.55
N VAL A 206 3.66 -14.04 7.73
CA VAL A 206 4.83 -14.91 7.97
C VAL A 206 4.48 -16.39 7.88
N ASN A 207 3.24 -16.80 8.18
CA ASN A 207 2.83 -18.20 8.14
C ASN A 207 2.25 -18.66 6.79
N ILE A 208 2.13 -17.76 5.80
CA ILE A 208 1.71 -18.15 4.45
C ILE A 208 2.77 -19.10 3.85
N PRO A 209 2.37 -20.28 3.34
CA PRO A 209 3.31 -21.23 2.77
C PRO A 209 3.76 -20.81 1.37
N ALA A 210 5.00 -21.17 1.00
CA ALA A 210 5.41 -21.22 -0.40
C ALA A 210 4.76 -22.44 -1.08
N ILE A 211 4.10 -22.21 -2.21
CA ILE A 211 3.47 -23.26 -3.02
C ILE A 211 4.13 -23.43 -4.37
N GLN A 212 5.05 -22.53 -4.73
CA GLN A 212 5.84 -22.52 -5.96
C GLN A 212 7.22 -21.94 -5.66
N SER A 213 8.22 -22.25 -6.50
CA SER A 213 9.54 -21.63 -6.39
C SER A 213 9.49 -20.13 -6.74
N PRO A 214 10.27 -19.28 -6.07
CA PRO A 214 10.34 -17.86 -6.38
C PRO A 214 10.88 -17.62 -7.80
N GLY A 215 10.45 -16.52 -8.43
CA GLY A 215 10.86 -16.13 -9.79
C GLY A 215 10.13 -16.86 -10.93
N ASN A 216 9.28 -17.86 -10.65
CA ASN A 216 8.60 -18.63 -11.69
C ASN A 216 7.36 -17.94 -12.28
N ALA A 217 6.59 -17.23 -11.46
CA ALA A 217 5.32 -16.63 -11.87
C ALA A 217 5.08 -15.32 -11.12
N PHE A 218 4.45 -14.36 -11.82
CA PHE A 218 3.93 -13.14 -11.21
C PHE A 218 2.58 -13.43 -10.57
N ASP A 219 2.45 -13.09 -9.28
CA ASP A 219 1.21 -13.21 -8.51
C ASP A 219 1.10 -12.02 -7.55
N TYR A 220 0.13 -11.13 -7.82
CA TYR A 220 -0.03 -9.87 -7.10
C TYR A 220 -0.53 -10.10 -5.66
N ASN A 221 0.42 -10.27 -4.74
CA ASN A 221 0.15 -10.78 -3.40
C ASN A 221 0.44 -9.74 -2.31
N ASN A 222 -0.57 -9.44 -1.47
CA ASN A 222 -0.44 -8.49 -0.37
C ASN A 222 0.51 -8.95 0.74
N ALA A 223 0.70 -10.26 0.89
CA ALA A 223 1.65 -10.84 1.83
C ALA A 223 3.07 -10.33 1.56
N ASN A 224 3.47 -10.26 0.29
CA ASN A 224 4.81 -9.84 -0.10
C ASN A 224 5.17 -8.47 0.48
N THR A 225 4.26 -7.49 0.37
CA THR A 225 4.50 -6.16 0.94
C THR A 225 4.46 -6.16 2.47
N GLN A 226 3.57 -6.94 3.10
CA GLN A 226 3.55 -7.04 4.56
C GLN A 226 4.88 -7.59 5.09
N ILE A 227 5.39 -8.65 4.45
CA ILE A 227 6.70 -9.25 4.74
C ILE A 227 7.83 -8.24 4.55
N LEU A 228 7.84 -7.45 3.48
CA LEU A 228 8.82 -6.36 3.31
C LEU A 228 8.76 -5.34 4.46
N GLY A 229 7.56 -5.04 4.98
CA GLY A 229 7.40 -4.21 6.18
C GLY A 229 8.05 -4.83 7.42
N ILE A 230 7.85 -6.13 7.64
CA ILE A 230 8.47 -6.88 8.74
C ILE A 230 9.99 -6.91 8.62
N VAL A 231 10.51 -7.17 7.41
CA VAL A 231 11.94 -7.13 7.13
C VAL A 231 12.52 -5.77 7.48
N LEU A 232 11.85 -4.68 7.07
CA LEU A 232 12.32 -3.32 7.36
C LEU A 232 12.44 -3.08 8.86
N GLU A 233 11.42 -3.42 9.66
CA GLU A 233 11.48 -3.24 11.12
C GLU A 233 12.56 -4.11 11.76
N ARG A 234 12.72 -5.37 11.33
CA ARG A 234 13.72 -6.28 11.89
C ARG A 234 15.15 -5.92 11.51
N ALA A 235 15.38 -5.45 10.29
CA ALA A 235 16.69 -5.05 9.80
C ALA A 235 17.18 -3.75 10.44
N THR A 236 16.28 -2.79 10.64
CA THR A 236 16.60 -1.46 11.21
C THR A 236 16.53 -1.45 12.73
N GLY A 237 15.72 -2.32 13.34
CA GLY A 237 15.36 -2.24 14.76
C GLY A 237 14.42 -1.08 15.09
N GLU A 238 13.95 -0.33 14.09
CA GLU A 238 13.03 0.80 14.24
C GLU A 238 11.60 0.40 13.90
N LYS A 239 10.60 1.06 14.52
CA LYS A 239 9.20 0.92 14.11
C LYS A 239 9.02 1.53 12.72
N TYR A 240 8.26 0.85 11.87
CA TYR A 240 7.96 1.27 10.49
C TYR A 240 7.46 2.71 10.42
N VAL A 241 6.57 3.10 11.35
CA VAL A 241 5.97 4.45 11.40
C VAL A 241 7.02 5.52 11.63
N ASP A 242 7.98 5.25 12.53
CA ASP A 242 9.04 6.18 12.88
C ASP A 242 10.10 6.25 11.76
N TYR A 243 10.44 5.10 11.17
CA TYR A 243 11.35 5.03 10.02
C TYR A 243 10.77 5.75 8.80
N LEU A 244 9.50 5.47 8.44
CA LEU A 244 8.77 6.19 7.38
C LEU A 244 8.73 7.69 7.65
N SER A 245 8.39 8.09 8.87
CA SER A 245 8.31 9.49 9.27
C SER A 245 9.64 10.21 9.06
N THR A 246 10.73 9.64 9.57
CA THR A 246 12.04 10.34 9.63
C THR A 246 12.83 10.25 8.33
N ARG A 247 12.80 9.11 7.65
CA ARG A 247 13.64 8.86 6.47
C ARG A 247 13.00 9.28 5.15
N LEU A 248 11.68 9.28 5.05
CA LEU A 248 10.98 9.58 3.79
C LEU A 248 9.97 10.71 3.92
N TRP A 249 9.05 10.65 4.88
CA TRP A 249 7.88 11.54 4.89
C TRP A 249 8.22 12.99 5.27
N GLN A 250 9.01 13.21 6.32
CA GLN A 250 9.52 14.55 6.67
C GLN A 250 10.48 15.09 5.60
N PRO A 251 11.45 14.31 5.07
CA PRO A 251 12.31 14.79 3.99
C PRO A 251 11.56 15.16 2.71
N LEU A 252 10.48 14.45 2.37
CA LEU A 252 9.55 14.79 1.28
C LEU A 252 8.80 16.11 1.49
N LYS A 253 8.86 16.70 2.69
CA LYS A 253 8.08 17.86 3.09
C LYS A 253 6.57 17.62 3.02
N ALA A 254 6.13 16.40 3.32
CA ALA A 254 4.72 16.05 3.36
C ALA A 254 4.02 16.57 4.62
N ASN A 255 2.69 16.66 4.59
CA ASN A 255 1.87 16.89 5.79
C ASN A 255 1.92 15.68 6.72
N ASP A 256 1.38 15.79 7.93
CA ASP A 256 1.17 14.59 8.76
C ASP A 256 0.30 13.57 8.01
N ALA A 257 0.70 12.30 8.10
CA ALA A 257 -0.03 11.16 7.57
C ALA A 257 -0.39 10.20 8.72
N ALA A 258 -1.11 9.13 8.38
CA ALA A 258 -1.41 8.07 9.34
C ALA A 258 -1.34 6.69 8.69
N ILE A 259 -0.94 5.67 9.44
CA ILE A 259 -1.02 4.28 9.00
C ILE A 259 -2.03 3.51 9.84
N TRP A 260 -2.80 2.63 9.20
CA TRP A 260 -3.71 1.75 9.92
C TRP A 260 -2.96 0.61 10.60
N LEU A 261 -3.22 0.43 11.89
CA LEU A 261 -2.72 -0.68 12.67
C LEU A 261 -3.75 -1.81 12.75
N ASP A 262 -3.28 -3.05 12.84
CA ASP A 262 -4.14 -4.20 13.05
C ASP A 262 -4.84 -4.19 14.44
N GLN A 263 -4.19 -3.68 15.47
CA GLN A 263 -4.73 -3.47 16.82
C GLN A 263 -4.04 -2.31 17.54
N PRO A 264 -4.54 -1.83 18.70
CA PRO A 264 -3.86 -0.78 19.47
C PRO A 264 -2.44 -1.20 19.82
N GLN A 265 -1.45 -0.35 19.51
CA GLN A 265 -0.01 -0.67 19.65
C GLN A 265 0.45 -1.90 18.84
N GLY A 266 -0.34 -2.34 17.86
CA GLY A 266 -0.02 -3.47 16.99
C GLY A 266 0.77 -3.06 15.74
N HIS A 267 0.68 -3.92 14.72
CA HIS A 267 1.49 -3.85 13.52
C HIS A 267 0.82 -3.00 12.43
N PRO A 268 1.60 -2.22 11.66
CA PRO A 268 1.10 -1.45 10.54
C PRO A 268 0.68 -2.37 9.38
N LYS A 269 -0.45 -2.07 8.72
CA LYS A 269 -0.87 -2.76 7.50
C LYS A 269 -0.21 -2.13 6.27
N THR A 270 1.06 -2.46 6.06
CA THR A 270 1.95 -1.81 5.09
C THR A 270 1.54 -2.03 3.63
N PHE A 271 0.82 -3.13 3.35
CA PHE A 271 0.36 -3.45 1.99
C PHE A 271 -0.75 -2.52 1.46
N CYS A 272 -1.42 -1.73 2.31
CA CYS A 272 -2.56 -0.92 1.86
C CYS A 272 -2.68 0.48 2.47
N CYS A 273 -2.34 0.67 3.73
CA CYS A 273 -3.20 1.58 4.49
C CYS A 273 -2.48 2.80 5.06
N LEU A 274 -1.81 3.54 4.17
CA LEU A 274 -1.29 4.87 4.43
C LEU A 274 -2.33 5.94 4.06
N PHE A 275 -2.64 6.83 4.99
CA PHE A 275 -3.58 7.92 4.85
C PHE A 275 -2.81 9.22 4.70
N ALA A 276 -2.90 9.83 3.52
CA ALA A 276 -2.18 11.05 3.17
C ALA A 276 -3.03 11.92 2.25
N THR A 277 -2.67 13.21 2.13
CA THR A 277 -3.38 14.13 1.24
C THR A 277 -3.03 13.85 -0.23
N PRO A 278 -3.88 14.25 -1.19
CA PRO A 278 -3.55 14.16 -2.61
C PRO A 278 -2.25 14.89 -2.98
N GLN A 279 -1.96 16.03 -2.35
CA GLN A 279 -0.72 16.77 -2.55
C GLN A 279 0.51 15.96 -2.10
N ASP A 280 0.42 15.23 -0.98
CA ASP A 280 1.54 14.42 -0.50
C ASP A 280 1.83 13.24 -1.44
N TRP A 281 0.81 12.63 -2.05
CA TRP A 281 1.00 11.66 -3.13
C TRP A 281 1.63 12.29 -4.38
N GLY A 282 1.29 13.54 -4.70
CA GLY A 282 1.97 14.33 -5.72
C GLY A 282 3.48 14.50 -5.44
N LYS A 283 3.87 14.69 -4.18
CA LYS A 283 5.29 14.76 -3.76
C LYS A 283 6.01 13.42 -3.91
N VAL A 284 5.34 12.30 -3.63
CA VAL A 284 5.90 10.96 -3.91
C VAL A 284 6.15 10.80 -5.42
N GLY A 285 5.20 11.20 -6.28
CA GLY A 285 5.41 11.20 -7.73
C GLY A 285 6.58 12.10 -8.17
N GLN A 286 6.69 13.30 -7.61
CA GLN A 286 7.78 14.23 -7.89
C GLN A 286 9.15 13.69 -7.43
N LEU A 287 9.21 12.89 -6.37
CA LEU A 287 10.43 12.21 -5.93
C LEU A 287 11.02 11.33 -7.04
N PHE A 288 10.18 10.56 -7.73
CA PHE A 288 10.62 9.75 -8.87
C PHE A 288 11.12 10.61 -10.04
N ILE A 289 10.38 11.68 -10.39
CA ILE A 289 10.78 12.62 -11.45
C ILE A 289 12.14 13.26 -11.13
N ASN A 290 12.36 13.63 -9.87
CA ASN A 290 13.60 14.24 -9.40
C ASN A 290 14.70 13.21 -9.07
N ARG A 291 14.52 11.94 -9.46
CA ARG A 291 15.49 10.87 -9.21
C ARG A 291 15.93 10.80 -7.75
N GLY A 292 14.98 10.98 -6.82
CA GLY A 292 15.19 10.83 -5.38
C GLY A 292 15.65 12.10 -4.67
N ASN A 293 15.84 13.20 -5.40
CA ASN A 293 16.29 14.47 -4.84
C ASN A 293 15.11 15.38 -4.44
N VAL A 294 15.18 15.92 -3.23
CA VAL A 294 14.23 16.94 -2.73
C VAL A 294 15.03 18.11 -2.16
N ASN A 295 14.89 19.28 -2.75
CA ASN A 295 15.58 20.51 -2.34
C ASN A 295 17.09 20.32 -2.14
N ASN A 296 17.78 19.74 -3.13
CA ASN A 296 19.21 19.43 -3.12
C ASN A 296 19.64 18.36 -2.11
N LYS A 297 18.70 17.71 -1.41
CA LYS A 297 18.98 16.55 -0.56
C LYS A 297 18.57 15.27 -1.28
N GLN A 298 19.52 14.35 -1.45
CA GLN A 298 19.21 13.00 -1.92
C GLN A 298 18.50 12.23 -0.80
N ILE A 299 17.24 11.86 -1.01
CA ILE A 299 16.42 11.12 -0.04
C ILE A 299 16.48 9.62 -0.32
N VAL A 300 16.40 9.24 -1.60
CA VAL A 300 16.49 7.85 -2.06
C VAL A 300 17.53 7.81 -3.16
N ALA A 301 18.47 6.86 -3.14
CA ALA A 301 19.49 6.76 -4.18
C ALA A 301 18.85 6.69 -5.58
N SER A 302 19.38 7.46 -6.53
CA SER A 302 18.86 7.48 -7.91
C SER A 302 18.94 6.11 -8.58
N ALA A 303 20.01 5.37 -8.31
CA ALA A 303 20.19 4.00 -8.76
C ALA A 303 19.12 3.04 -8.20
N TRP A 304 18.63 3.28 -6.97
CA TRP A 304 17.53 2.48 -6.42
C TRP A 304 16.22 2.75 -7.17
N LEU A 305 15.91 4.01 -7.47
CA LEU A 305 14.73 4.35 -8.26
C LEU A 305 14.79 3.77 -9.68
N ASP A 306 15.99 3.75 -10.28
CA ASP A 306 16.19 3.08 -11.56
C ASP A 306 15.84 1.59 -11.43
N LYS A 307 16.35 0.87 -10.41
CA LYS A 307 15.98 -0.52 -10.13
C LYS A 307 14.47 -0.69 -9.90
N MET A 308 13.84 0.20 -9.13
CA MET A 308 12.39 0.13 -8.89
C MET A 308 11.57 0.20 -10.18
N THR A 309 12.08 0.91 -11.18
CA THR A 309 11.43 1.08 -12.49
C THR A 309 11.91 0.09 -13.56
N GLN A 310 12.79 -0.86 -13.21
CA GLN A 310 13.16 -1.95 -14.11
C GLN A 310 12.04 -3.01 -14.14
N PRO A 311 11.67 -3.50 -15.32
CA PRO A 311 10.64 -4.52 -15.44
C PRO A 311 11.13 -5.88 -14.92
N SER A 312 10.24 -6.61 -14.25
CA SER A 312 10.43 -8.05 -14.02
C SER A 312 10.54 -8.78 -15.35
N SER A 313 11.40 -9.81 -15.40
CA SER A 313 11.46 -10.74 -16.54
C SER A 313 10.19 -11.59 -16.66
N VAL A 314 9.40 -11.71 -15.60
CA VAL A 314 8.17 -12.52 -15.53
C VAL A 314 6.93 -11.69 -15.87
N GLU A 315 6.86 -10.44 -15.40
CA GLU A 315 5.76 -9.49 -15.71
C GLU A 315 6.34 -8.12 -16.06
N SER A 316 6.53 -7.88 -17.36
CA SER A 316 7.15 -6.65 -17.88
C SER A 316 6.38 -5.35 -17.60
N SER A 317 5.15 -5.44 -17.07
CA SER A 317 4.38 -4.28 -16.63
C SER A 317 4.56 -3.93 -15.15
N TYR A 318 5.41 -4.68 -14.42
CA TYR A 318 5.65 -4.49 -12.99
C TYR A 318 7.15 -4.35 -12.66
N GLY A 319 7.47 -3.42 -11.77
CA GLY A 319 8.80 -3.20 -11.18
C GLY A 319 8.81 -3.51 -9.68
N TYR A 320 9.71 -2.90 -8.90
CA TYR A 320 9.66 -3.06 -7.44
C TYR A 320 8.49 -2.31 -6.84
N GLN A 321 7.42 -3.05 -6.54
CA GLN A 321 6.20 -2.55 -5.91
C GLN A 321 5.54 -1.38 -6.68
N ILE A 322 5.73 -1.28 -7.99
CA ILE A 322 5.22 -0.22 -8.86
C ILE A 322 4.81 -0.78 -10.23
N TRP A 323 3.69 -0.29 -10.77
CA TRP A 323 3.26 -0.62 -12.13
C TRP A 323 3.98 0.31 -13.14
N LEU A 324 4.62 -0.27 -14.15
CA LEU A 324 5.41 0.44 -15.17
C LEU A 324 4.60 0.81 -16.40
N LYS A 325 3.49 0.10 -16.64
CA LYS A 325 2.59 0.35 -17.76
C LYS A 325 1.18 0.45 -17.23
N ALA A 326 0.46 1.49 -17.65
CA ALA A 326 -0.98 1.51 -17.47
C ALA A 326 -1.60 0.37 -18.30
N LYS A 327 -2.37 -0.53 -17.68
CA LYS A 327 -3.25 -1.46 -18.40
C LYS A 327 -4.50 -0.71 -18.90
N THR A 328 -4.30 0.42 -19.58
CA THR A 328 -5.36 1.10 -20.33
C THR A 328 -5.32 0.53 -21.75
N LYS A 329 -6.43 -0.09 -22.20
CA LYS A 329 -6.67 -0.16 -23.64
C LYS A 329 -6.70 1.30 -24.09
N ALA A 330 -5.67 1.77 -24.78
CA ALA A 330 -5.75 3.05 -25.47
C ALA A 330 -6.95 2.94 -26.41
N LYS A 331 -8.07 3.60 -26.08
CA LYS A 331 -8.98 4.02 -27.14
C LYS A 331 -8.16 5.05 -27.90
N THR A 332 -7.74 4.71 -29.10
CA THR A 332 -7.31 5.70 -30.09
C THR A 332 -8.38 6.78 -30.09
N ILE A 333 -8.04 7.96 -29.61
CA ILE A 333 -8.85 9.14 -29.86
C ILE A 333 -8.40 9.53 -31.26
N ASP A 334 -9.16 9.09 -32.26
CA ASP A 334 -8.99 9.63 -33.61
C ASP A 334 -9.13 11.15 -33.51
N THR A 335 -8.07 11.85 -33.92
CA THR A 335 -7.95 13.31 -33.94
C THR A 335 -8.76 13.92 -35.07
#